data_AF-T0ZBD8-F1
#
_entry.id   AF-T0ZBD8-F1
#
_cell.length_a   1.000
_cell.length_b   1.000
_cell.length_c   1.000
_cell.angle_alpha   90.00
_cell.angle_beta   90.00
_cell.angle_gamma   90.00
#
_symmetry.space_group_name_H-M   'P 1'
#
loop_
_entity.id
_entity.type
_entity.pdbx_description
1 polymer ?
#
loop_
_entity_poly.entity_id
_entity_poly.type
_entity_poly.pdbx_seq_one_letter_code
_entity_poly.pdbx_strand_id
1 'polypeptide(L)' 'MQHGGPWPSATVPWATSVGAGAIGRWLRPVSYQTVPRDLLPDVLRDDSSLGVPRRIDGVVEVP' A
#
# COMPACT_ATOMS: atom_id res chain seq x y z
N MET A 1 -3.44 10.68 12.77
CA MET A 1 -4.86 11.04 12.98
C MET A 1 -5.69 9.78 12.87
N GLN A 2 -6.65 9.58 13.77
CA GLN A 2 -7.63 8.48 13.73
C GLN A 2 -9.04 9.07 13.83
N HIS A 3 -9.79 9.09 12.73
CA HIS A 3 -11.18 9.54 12.70
C HIS A 3 -12.08 8.37 12.29
N GLY A 4 -12.79 7.81 13.27
CA GLY A 4 -13.51 6.54 13.19
C GLY A 4 -13.49 5.88 14.58
N GLY A 5 -13.62 4.56 14.62
CA GLY A 5 -13.59 3.78 15.87
C GLY A 5 -14.63 2.66 15.90
N PRO A 6 -14.84 2.03 17.07
CA PRO A 6 -15.87 1.01 17.24
C PRO A 6 -17.27 1.50 16.84
N TRP A 7 -18.13 0.58 16.41
CA TRP A 7 -19.55 0.88 16.19
C TRP A 7 -20.17 1.51 17.46
N PRO A 8 -20.97 2.60 17.35
CA PRO A 8 -21.54 3.18 16.13
C PRO A 8 -20.74 4.29 15.45
N SER A 9 -19.52 4.60 15.92
CA SER A 9 -18.73 5.71 15.35
C SER A 9 -18.27 5.45 13.91
N ALA A 10 -17.95 4.21 13.55
CA ALA A 10 -17.69 3.76 12.19
C ALA A 10 -18.12 2.30 12.00
N THR A 11 -18.36 1.90 10.75
CA THR A 11 -18.69 0.51 10.38
C THR A 11 -17.45 -0.38 10.20
N VAL A 12 -16.27 0.22 10.04
CA VAL A 12 -14.98 -0.47 9.92
C VAL A 12 -14.01 0.11 10.95
N PRO A 13 -13.86 -0.50 12.13
CA PRO A 13 -13.24 0.17 13.29
C PRO A 13 -11.72 0.35 13.18
N TRP A 14 -11.06 -0.43 12.32
CA TRP A 14 -9.61 -0.31 12.07
C TRP A 14 -9.25 0.70 10.98
N ALA A 15 -10.24 1.31 10.30
CA ALA A 15 -9.99 2.32 9.28
C ALA A 15 -10.07 3.75 9.85
N THR A 16 -9.54 4.72 9.09
CA THR A 16 -9.76 6.16 9.35
C THR A 16 -10.39 6.81 8.13
N SER A 17 -11.34 7.73 8.32
CA SER A 17 -11.94 8.51 7.23
C SER A 17 -11.23 9.85 6.99
N VAL A 18 -10.35 10.29 7.90
CA VAL A 18 -9.55 11.53 7.80
C VAL A 18 -8.05 11.23 8.01
N GLY A 19 -7.20 11.99 7.30
CA GLY A 19 -5.74 11.84 7.33
C GLY A 19 -5.19 10.91 6.25
N ALA A 20 -3.87 10.90 6.05
CA ALA A 20 -3.21 10.16 4.96
C ALA A 20 -3.55 8.66 4.94
N GLY A 21 -3.75 8.03 6.10
CA GLY A 21 -4.15 6.63 6.20
C GLY A 21 -5.53 6.31 5.60
N ALA A 22 -6.36 7.32 5.32
CA ALA A 22 -7.69 7.12 4.75
C ALA A 22 -7.65 6.54 3.32
N ILE A 23 -6.54 6.69 2.59
CA ILE A 23 -6.37 6.12 1.25
C ILE A 23 -6.48 4.59 1.25
N GLY A 24 -6.05 3.94 2.34
CA GLY A 24 -6.06 2.48 2.45
C GLY A 24 -7.45 1.84 2.35
N ARG A 25 -8.53 2.61 2.52
CA ARG A 25 -9.91 2.12 2.36
C ARG A 25 -10.29 1.80 0.91
N TRP A 26 -9.51 2.29 -0.06
CA TRP A 26 -9.81 2.19 -1.49
C TRP A 26 -8.76 1.39 -2.27
N LEU A 27 -7.82 0.75 -1.58
CA LEU A 27 -6.74 -0.02 -2.17
C LEU A 27 -6.88 -1.51 -1.85
N ARG A 28 -6.31 -2.36 -2.70
CA ARG A 28 -6.15 -3.80 -2.45
C ARG A 28 -4.75 -4.27 -2.88
N PRO A 29 -4.11 -5.18 -2.14
CA PRO A 29 -2.87 -5.79 -2.58
C PRO A 29 -3.10 -6.75 -3.75
N VAL A 30 -2.09 -6.88 -4.62
CA VAL A 30 -2.03 -7.87 -5.71
C VAL A 30 -0.61 -8.43 -5.77
N SER A 31 -0.49 -9.75 -5.84
CA SER A 31 0.79 -10.45 -5.97
C SER A 31 1.04 -10.85 -7.42
N TYR A 32 2.27 -10.65 -7.90
CA TYR A 32 2.73 -11.06 -9.22
C TYR A 32 3.84 -12.10 -9.04
N GLN A 33 3.72 -13.27 -9.68
CA GLN A 33 4.70 -14.35 -9.57
C GLN A 33 5.17 -14.78 -10.96
N THR A 34 6.49 -14.80 -11.16
CA THR A 34 7.13 -15.23 -12.44
C THR A 34 6.63 -14.44 -13.66
N VAL A 35 6.16 -13.21 -13.46
CA VAL A 35 5.68 -12.34 -14.53
C VAL A 35 6.89 -11.75 -15.27
N PRO A 36 6.92 -11.79 -16.62
CA PRO A 36 7.97 -11.15 -17.40
C PRO A 36 8.11 -9.66 -17.05
N ARG A 37 9.34 -9.15 -16.99
CA ARG A 37 9.64 -7.77 -16.58
C ARG A 37 8.81 -6.72 -17.32
N ASP A 38 8.66 -6.88 -18.64
CA ASP A 38 7.95 -5.91 -19.48
C ASP A 38 6.44 -5.83 -19.20
N LEU A 39 5.88 -6.86 -18.56
CA LEU A 39 4.48 -6.94 -18.14
C LEU A 39 4.27 -6.56 -16.67
N LEU A 40 5.34 -6.45 -15.87
CA LEU A 40 5.25 -5.97 -14.49
C LEU A 40 4.93 -4.46 -14.48
N PRO A 41 4.09 -3.98 -13.54
CA PRO A 41 3.95 -2.55 -13.26
C PRO A 41 5.31 -1.92 -12.96
N ASP A 42 5.55 -0.69 -13.44
CA ASP A 42 6.83 0.02 -13.26
C ASP A 42 7.31 0.01 -11.80
N VAL A 43 6.40 0.32 -10.87
CA VAL A 43 6.66 0.37 -9.42
C VAL A 43 7.19 -0.94 -8.81
N LEU A 44 7.04 -2.08 -9.50
CA LEU A 44 7.51 -3.39 -9.06
C LEU A 44 8.78 -3.86 -9.78
N ARG A 45 9.28 -3.12 -10.78
CA ARG A 45 10.49 -3.47 -11.54
C ARG A 45 11.75 -3.11 -10.75
N ASP A 46 12.80 -3.91 -10.91
CA ASP A 46 14.07 -3.71 -10.19
C ASP A 46 14.83 -2.45 -10.63
N ASP A 47 14.57 -1.97 -11.85
CA ASP A 47 15.16 -0.76 -12.43
C ASP A 47 14.24 0.47 -12.36
N SER A 48 13.18 0.43 -11.55
CA SER A 48 12.22 1.53 -11.48
C SER A 48 12.88 2.82 -10.99
N SER A 49 12.59 3.93 -11.68
CA SER A 49 13.05 5.28 -11.31
C SER A 49 12.07 6.03 -10.41
N LEU A 50 10.95 5.42 -10.03
CA LEU A 50 9.87 6.07 -9.30
C LEU A 50 10.21 6.45 -7.86
N GLY A 51 11.31 5.93 -7.29
CA GLY A 51 11.76 6.29 -5.95
C GLY A 51 10.67 6.06 -4.91
N VAL A 52 10.01 4.91 -4.91
CA VAL A 52 9.04 4.54 -3.87
C VAL A 52 9.70 3.63 -2.83
N PRO A 53 9.32 3.74 -1.54
CA PRO A 53 9.77 2.79 -0.53
C PRO A 53 9.34 1.36 -0.87
N ARG A 54 10.27 0.41 -0.76
CA ARG A 54 10.03 -1.03 -0.99
C ARG A 54 10.33 -1.80 0.29
N ARG A 55 9.74 -2.99 0.43
CA ARG A 55 10.13 -3.94 1.47
C ARG A 55 10.61 -5.22 0.81
N ILE A 56 11.91 -5.49 0.89
CA ILE A 56 12.57 -6.65 0.30
C ILE A 56 13.01 -7.58 1.43
N ASP A 57 12.55 -8.83 1.42
CA ASP A 57 12.83 -9.84 2.45
C ASP A 57 12.60 -9.35 3.90
N GLY A 58 11.59 -8.50 4.08
CA GLY A 58 11.23 -7.91 5.37
C GLY A 58 11.93 -6.58 5.71
N VAL A 59 13.00 -6.23 5.00
CA VAL A 59 13.76 -4.99 5.19
C VAL A 59 13.12 -3.85 4.41
N VAL A 60 12.91 -2.69 5.05
CA VAL A 60 12.40 -1.49 4.39
C VAL A 60 13.55 -0.75 3.73
N GLU A 61 13.44 -0.56 2.42
CA GLU A 61 14.31 0.29 1.61
C GLU A 61 13.58 1.59 1.31
N VAL A 62 14.20 2.71 1.65
CA VAL A 62 13.69 4.06 1.38
C VAL A 62 14.64 4.69 0.35
N PRO A 63 14.13 5.42 -0.66
CA PRO A 63 14.95 6.16 -1.61
C PRO A 63 15.95 7.13 -0.96
#